data_AF-A0A0B6ZY04-F1
#
_entry.id   AF-A0A0B6ZY04-F1
#
_cell.length_a   1.000
_cell.length_b   1.000
_cell.length_c   1.000
_cell.angle_alpha   90.00
_cell.angle_beta   90.00
_cell.angle_gamma   90.00
#
_symmetry.space_group_name_H-M   'P 1'
#
loop_
_entity.id
_entity.type
_entity.pdbx_description
1 polymer ?
#
loop_
_entity_poly.entity_id
_entity_poly.type
_entity_poly.pdbx_seq_one_letter_code
_entity_poly.pdbx_strand_id
1 'polypeptide(L)' 'MWCYRRMMKIPWAVRKTNDEVLKQTCTQRNLIIRIRQSRFFRHIMQRKSLEHLVTKGKIQGR' A
#
# COMPACT_ATOMS: atom_id res chain seq x y z
N MET A 1 13.67 -6.23 -13.46
CA MET A 1 14.34 -6.34 -12.13
C MET A 1 15.07 -5.08 -11.70
N TRP A 2 15.74 -4.36 -12.61
CA TRP A 2 16.50 -3.15 -12.29
C TRP A 2 15.71 -2.06 -11.55
N CYS A 3 14.49 -1.74 -12.01
CA CYS A 3 13.64 -0.72 -11.37
C CYS A 3 13.32 -1.04 -9.90
N TYR A 4 13.08 -2.31 -9.56
CA TYR A 4 12.79 -2.73 -8.18
C TYR A 4 14.02 -2.65 -7.27
N ARG A 5 15.20 -3.04 -7.78
CA ARG A 5 16.46 -2.88 -7.03
C ARG A 5 16.76 -1.42 -6.74
N ARG A 6 16.51 -0.54 -7.71
CA ARG A 6 16.69 0.92 -7.56
C ARG A 6 15.68 1.51 -6.57
N MET A 7 14.40 1.13 -6.66
CA MET A 7 13.37 1.57 -5.70
C MET A 7 13.69 1.15 -4.27
N MET A 8 14.16 -0.08 -4.07
CA MET A 8 14.50 -0.59 -2.75
C MET A 8 15.92 -0.22 -2.28
N LYS A 9 16.62 0.64 -3.05
CA LYS A 9 18.00 1.07 -2.77
C LYS A 9 18.95 -0.11 -2.51
N ILE A 10 18.74 -1.23 -3.20
CA ILE A 10 19.58 -2.43 -3.05
C ILE A 10 20.94 -2.13 -3.70
N PRO A 11 22.05 -2.19 -2.94
CA PRO A 11 23.38 -1.99 -3.51
C PRO A 11 23.67 -3.04 -4.57
N TRP A 12 24.36 -2.65 -5.64
CA TRP A 12 24.73 -3.57 -6.72
C TRP A 12 25.66 -4.70 -6.24
N ALA A 13 26.44 -4.44 -5.18
CA ALA A 13 27.33 -5.40 -4.53
C ALA A 13 26.58 -6.52 -3.76
N VAL A 14 25.29 -6.33 -3.46
CA VAL A 14 24.50 -7.32 -2.72
C VAL A 14 23.89 -8.33 -3.68
N ARG A 15 24.34 -9.58 -3.58
CA ARG A 15 23.79 -10.70 -4.36
C ARG A 15 22.48 -11.21 -3.77
N LYS A 16 21.40 -10.48 -4.05
CA LYS A 16 20.01 -10.89 -3.77
C LYS A 16 19.41 -11.63 -4.97
N THR A 17 18.68 -12.72 -4.72
CA THR A 17 17.94 -13.42 -5.78
C THR A 17 16.74 -12.61 -6.25
N ASN A 18 16.27 -12.83 -7.49
CA ASN A 18 15.13 -12.07 -8.02
C ASN A 18 13.84 -12.34 -7.25
N ASP A 19 13.65 -13.56 -6.71
CA ASP A 19 12.51 -13.91 -5.86
C ASP A 19 12.49 -13.10 -4.57
N GLU A 20 13.64 -12.97 -3.88
CA GLU A 20 13.72 -12.17 -2.66
C GLU A 20 13.41 -10.69 -2.89
N VAL A 21 13.89 -10.13 -4.01
CA VAL A 21 13.61 -8.74 -4.39
C VAL A 21 12.11 -8.53 -4.62
N LEU A 22 11.44 -9.48 -5.27
CA LEU A 22 10.00 -9.44 -5.48
C LEU A 22 9.23 -9.58 -4.15
N LYS A 23 9.59 -10.54 -3.30
CA LYS A 23 8.96 -10.72 -1.99
C LYS A 23 9.05 -9.46 -1.13
N GLN A 24 10.23 -8.85 -1.05
CA GLN A 24 10.42 -7.60 -0.31
C GLN A 24 9.63 -6.42 -0.92
N THR A 25 9.55 -6.33 -2.24
CA THR A 25 8.76 -5.28 -2.89
C THR A 25 7.26 -5.46 -2.61
N CYS A 26 6.76 -6.69 -2.66
CA CYS A 26 5.36 -7.01 -2.36
C CYS A 26 5.00 -6.71 -0.90
N THR A 27 5.86 -7.05 0.05
CA THR A 27 5.63 -6.71 1.47
C THR A 27 5.64 -5.21 1.70
N GLN A 28 6.55 -4.45 1.08
CA GLN A 28 6.55 -2.99 1.18
C GLN A 28 5.30 -2.36 0.55
N ARG A 29 4.84 -2.84 -0.61
CA ARG A 29 3.57 -2.39 -1.21
C ARG A 29 2.39 -2.62 -0.27
N ASN A 30 2.31 -3.81 0.34
CA ASN A 30 1.24 -4.14 1.27
C ASN A 30 1.21 -3.19 2.49
N LEU A 31 2.38 -2.85 3.04
CA LEU A 31 2.48 -1.90 4.14
C LEU A 31 2.00 -0.50 3.74
N ILE A 32 2.42 -0.01 2.57
CA ILE A 32 2.01 1.31 2.05
C ILE A 32 0.50 1.37 1.84
N ILE A 33 -0.09 0.30 1.28
CA ILE A 33 -1.54 0.21 1.07
C ILE A 33 -2.28 0.23 2.41
N ARG A 34 -1.83 -0.53 3.42
CA ARG A 34 -2.43 -0.51 4.76
C ARG A 34 -2.37 0.88 5.39
N ILE A 35 -1.24 1.57 5.31
CA ILE A 35 -1.10 2.94 5.84
C ILE A 35 -2.06 3.90 5.13
N ARG A 36 -2.19 3.80 3.80
CA ARG A 36 -3.13 4.62 3.02
C ARG A 36 -4.58 4.34 3.41
N GLN A 37 -4.94 3.06 3.58
CA GLN A 37 -6.26 2.66 4.06
C GLN A 37 -6.54 3.21 5.46
N SER A 38 -5.63 3.06 6.42
CA SER A 38 -5.80 3.62 7.77
C SER A 38 -5.98 5.14 7.76
N ARG A 39 -5.22 5.87 6.92
CA ARG A 39 -5.40 7.32 6.77
C ARG A 39 -6.74 7.69 6.15
N PHE A 40 -7.19 6.91 5.17
CA PHE A 40 -8.50 7.08 4.55
C PHE A 40 -9.64 6.86 5.56
N PHE A 41 -9.58 5.78 6.34
CA PHE A 41 -10.55 5.52 7.40
C PHE A 41 -10.54 6.62 8.46
N ARG A 42 -9.35 7.07 8.90
CA ARG A 42 -9.24 8.21 9.81
C ARG A 42 -9.87 9.48 9.24
N HIS A 43 -9.62 9.78 7.95
CA HIS A 43 -10.21 10.94 7.29
C HIS A 43 -11.73 10.84 7.21
N ILE A 44 -12.26 9.65 6.89
CA ILE A 44 -13.69 9.39 6.92
C ILE A 44 -14.21 9.62 8.33
N MET A 45 -13.74 8.87 9.32
CA MET A 45 -14.22 8.95 10.70
C MET A 45 -14.17 10.36 11.30
N GLN A 46 -13.21 11.20 10.88
CA GLN A 46 -13.04 12.55 11.41
C GLN A 46 -13.88 13.64 10.72
N ARG A 47 -14.32 13.43 9.48
CA ARG A 47 -15.03 14.48 8.68
C ARG A 47 -16.39 14.03 8.14
N LYS A 48 -16.69 12.73 8.10
CA LYS A 48 -17.93 12.14 7.57
C LYS A 48 -18.30 10.87 8.34
N SER A 49 -19.53 10.75 8.79
CA SER A 49 -20.04 9.44 9.24
C SER A 49 -19.96 8.44 8.09
N LEU A 50 -19.53 7.22 8.39
CA LEU A 50 -19.43 6.13 7.42
C LEU A 50 -20.79 5.91 6.72
N GLU A 51 -21.87 6.03 7.49
CA GLU A 51 -23.26 6.00 7.04
C GLU A 51 -23.53 6.99 5.90
N HIS A 52 -23.07 8.23 6.02
CA HIS A 52 -23.28 9.23 4.97
C HIS A 52 -22.56 8.89 3.65
N LEU A 53 -21.41 8.23 3.72
CA LEU A 53 -20.67 7.76 2.54
C LEU A 53 -21.31 6.54 1.88
N VAL A 54 -21.86 5.64 2.69
CA VAL A 54 -22.58 4.44 2.24
C VAL A 54 -23.92 4.85 1.61
N THR A 55 -24.71 5.72 2.24
CA THR A 55 -25.97 6.24 1.69
C THR A 55 -25.75 7.03 0.40
N LYS A 56 -24.62 7.72 0.25
CA LYS A 56 -24.23 8.40 -1.00
C LYS A 56 -23.66 7.46 -2.08
N GLY A 57 -23.63 6.15 -1.84
CA GLY A 57 -23.18 5.15 -2.81
C GLY A 57 -21.70 5.25 -3.19
N LYS A 58 -20.88 5.96 -2.40
CA LYS A 58 -19.45 6.16 -2.70
C LYS A 58 -18.59 4.95 -2.34
N ILE A 59 -19.14 4.02 -1.57
CA ILE A 59 -18.51 2.75 -1.22
C ILE A 59 -19.50 1.68 -1.65
N GLN A 60 -19.19 0.96 -2.74
CA GLN A 60 -19.90 -0.27 -3.06
C GLN A 60 -19.44 -1.34 -2.06
N GLY A 61 -20.36 -1.80 -1.22
CA GLY A 61 -20.20 -3.05 -0.51
C GLY A 61 -20.03 -4.16 -1.54
N ARG A 62 -18.98 -4.95 -1.37
CA ARG A 62 -18.71 -6.13 -2.19
C ARG A 62 -19.28 -7.36 -1.51
#